data_AF-A0A915IJ69-F1
#
_entry.id   AF-A0A915IJ69-F1
#
_cell.length_a   1.000
_cell.length_b   1.000
_cell.length_c   1.000
_cell.angle_alpha   90.00
_cell.angle_beta   90.00
_cell.angle_gamma   90.00
#
_symmetry.space_group_name_H-M   'P 1'
#
loop_
_entity.id
_entity.type
_entity.pdbx_description
1 polymer ?
#
loop_
_entity_poly.entity_id
_entity_poly.type
_entity_poly.pdbx_seq_one_letter_code
_entity_poly.pdbx_strand_id
1 'polypeptide(L)'
;MYVYRKTLQALIYPISVSTPHNFQTWTATSPAYCMECEGLLWGLANQGLRCPDCGVKCHQKCKDLVNADCLQRAIEKNQKHNDKTTNILSTMEEIMRVRLETRQNLFDFVRDVFKVDEKTQNETLKQVRQLILDGTSKWYAKISITGK
;
A
#
# COMPACT_ATOMS: atom_id res chain seq x y z
N MET A 1 0.55 -21.45 -12.26
CA MET A 1 0.85 -20.98 -10.88
C MET A 1 1.09 -19.48 -10.73
N TYR A 2 1.79 -18.79 -11.66
CA TYR A 2 2.06 -17.34 -11.49
C TYR A 2 0.79 -16.48 -11.32
N VAL A 3 -0.17 -16.62 -12.24
CA VAL A 3 -1.44 -15.86 -12.20
C VAL A 3 -2.17 -16.11 -10.87
N TYR A 4 -2.31 -17.38 -10.47
CA TYR A 4 -2.89 -17.77 -9.18
C TYR A 4 -2.26 -17.05 -7.99
N ARG A 5 -0.92 -17.05 -7.88
CA ARG A 5 -0.20 -16.34 -6.81
C ARG A 5 -0.49 -14.83 -6.83
N LYS A 6 -0.54 -14.21 -8.01
CA LYS A 6 -0.85 -12.77 -8.16
C LYS A 6 -2.31 -12.46 -7.85
N THR A 7 -3.23 -13.34 -8.21
CA THR A 7 -4.64 -13.23 -7.83
C THR A 7 -4.79 -13.26 -6.31
N LEU A 8 -4.17 -14.24 -5.63
CA LEU A 8 -4.19 -14.29 -4.16
C LEU A 8 -3.56 -13.04 -3.53
N GLN A 9 -2.43 -12.56 -4.08
CA GLN A 9 -1.79 -11.32 -3.62
C GLN A 9 -2.71 -10.11 -3.70
N ALA A 10 -3.41 -9.93 -4.81
CA ALA A 10 -4.35 -8.83 -4.98
C ALA A 10 -5.60 -8.94 -4.08
N LEU A 11 -6.04 -10.16 -3.77
CA LEU A 11 -7.27 -10.40 -3.00
C LEU A 11 -7.08 -10.36 -1.48
N ILE A 12 -5.90 -10.77 -0.98
CA ILE A 12 -5.56 -10.76 0.45
C ILE A 12 -5.45 -9.32 0.97
N TYR A 13 -4.86 -8.43 0.17
CA TYR A 13 -4.67 -7.03 0.52
C TYR A 13 -5.14 -6.13 -0.64
N PRO A 14 -6.47 -5.95 -0.79
CA PRO A 14 -7.04 -5.22 -1.91
C PRO A 14 -6.94 -3.71 -1.71
N ILE A 15 -6.83 -2.97 -2.82
CA ILE A 15 -6.74 -1.49 -2.83
C ILE A 15 -7.95 -0.85 -2.11
N SER A 16 -9.13 -1.46 -2.19
CA SER A 16 -10.35 -0.94 -1.58
C SER A 16 -10.35 -0.93 -0.04
N VAL A 17 -9.39 -1.60 0.60
CA VAL A 17 -9.25 -1.66 2.06
C VAL A 17 -8.10 -0.75 2.53
N SER A 18 -7.55 0.10 1.65
CA SER A 18 -6.49 1.04 2.00
C SER A 18 -6.90 1.93 3.18
N THR A 19 -6.07 1.96 4.22
CA THR A 19 -6.26 2.87 5.35
C THR A 19 -6.31 4.31 4.85
N PRO A 20 -7.38 5.08 5.14
CA PRO A 20 -7.48 6.46 4.68
C PRO A 20 -6.35 7.31 5.27
N HIS A 21 -5.81 8.24 4.48
CA HIS A 21 -4.80 9.18 4.95
C HIS A 21 -5.41 10.16 5.95
N ASN A 22 -4.73 10.36 7.08
CA ASN A 22 -5.07 11.40 8.06
C ASN A 22 -4.52 12.77 7.63
N PHE A 23 -5.05 13.32 6.53
CA PHE A 23 -4.57 14.59 6.00
C PHE A 23 -4.84 15.76 6.94
N GLN A 24 -3.79 16.51 7.27
CA GLN A 24 -3.85 17.73 8.07
C GLN A 24 -3.30 18.92 7.28
N THR A 25 -3.84 20.12 7.52
CA THR A 25 -3.32 21.36 6.96
C THR A 25 -1.84 21.51 7.30
N TRP A 26 -1.03 21.78 6.29
CA TRP A 26 0.42 21.85 6.42
C TRP A 26 0.97 23.05 5.68
N THR A 27 1.94 23.72 6.31
CA THR A 27 2.69 24.80 5.70
C THR A 27 4.06 24.31 5.23
N ALA A 28 4.36 24.51 3.94
CA ALA A 28 5.63 24.15 3.35
C ALA A 28 6.73 25.13 3.77
N THR A 29 7.75 24.65 4.47
CA THR A 29 8.93 25.45 4.87
C THR A 29 10.03 25.47 3.80
N SER A 30 9.89 24.63 2.77
CA SER A 30 10.75 24.59 1.59
C SER A 30 9.89 24.19 0.36
N PRO A 31 10.33 24.50 -0.88
CA PRO A 31 9.60 24.09 -2.07
C PRO A 31 9.24 22.60 -2.04
N ALA A 32 7.95 22.30 -2.14
CA ALA A 32 7.42 20.94 -2.15
C ALA A 32 6.41 20.80 -3.28
N TYR A 33 6.22 19.57 -3.76
CA TYR A 33 5.30 19.30 -4.87
C TYR A 33 4.16 18.40 -4.41
N CYS A 34 2.98 18.63 -4.97
CA CYS A 34 1.81 17.80 -4.78
C CYS A 34 2.04 16.43 -5.41
N MET A 35 1.74 15.36 -4.68
CA MET A 35 1.87 13.99 -5.18
C MET A 35 1.00 13.68 -6.39
N GLU A 36 -0.19 14.29 -6.45
CA GLU A 36 -1.17 13.99 -7.50
C GLU A 36 -0.88 14.76 -8.80
N CYS A 37 -0.85 16.10 -8.74
CA CYS A 37 -0.75 16.94 -9.93
C CYS A 37 0.66 17.47 -10.21
N GLU A 38 1.66 17.06 -9.41
CA GLU A 38 3.05 17.53 -9.48
C GLU A 38 3.22 19.06 -9.36
N GLY A 39 2.16 19.77 -8.97
CA GLY A 39 2.14 21.22 -8.84
C GLY A 39 2.84 21.69 -7.56
N LEU A 40 3.48 22.85 -7.63
CA LEU A 40 4.23 23.43 -6.52
C LEU A 40 3.30 23.85 -5.36
N LEU A 41 3.61 23.37 -4.16
CA LEU A 41 3.03 23.77 -2.88
C LEU A 41 3.86 24.94 -2.33
N TRP A 42 3.53 26.18 -2.72
CA TRP A 42 4.28 27.38 -2.34
C TRP A 42 3.35 28.57 -2.03
N GLY A 43 3.81 29.48 -1.16
CA GLY A 43 3.02 30.60 -0.64
C GLY A 43 3.42 30.93 0.80
N LEU A 44 2.67 31.81 1.47
CA LEU A 44 2.99 32.26 2.83
C LEU A 44 2.56 31.27 3.93
N ALA A 45 1.40 30.63 3.80
CA ALA A 45 0.92 29.61 4.75
C ALA A 45 -0.14 28.70 4.11
N ASN A 46 -0.39 27.53 4.71
CA ASN A 46 -1.49 26.61 4.39
C ASN A 46 -1.57 26.21 2.90
N GLN A 47 -0.41 25.94 2.29
CA GLN A 47 -0.30 25.64 0.85
C GLN A 47 -0.92 24.28 0.48
N GLY A 48 -1.11 23.39 1.45
CA GLY A 48 -1.77 22.11 1.22
C GLY A 48 -1.95 21.26 2.45
N LEU A 49 -2.03 19.96 2.21
CA LEU A 49 -2.25 18.91 3.19
C LEU A 49 -1.02 18.03 3.29
N ARG A 50 -0.76 17.52 4.50
CA ARG A 50 0.23 16.47 4.76
C ARG A 50 -0.35 15.40 5.66
N CYS A 51 -0.15 14.15 5.29
CA CYS A 51 -0.45 13.02 6.18
C CYS A 51 0.73 12.82 7.14
N PRO A 52 0.55 12.88 8.47
CA PRO A 52 1.64 12.73 9.44
C PRO A 52 2.23 11.31 9.42
N ASP A 53 1.39 10.32 9.15
CA ASP A 53 1.74 8.90 9.16
C ASP A 53 2.70 8.58 8.01
N CYS A 54 2.21 8.68 6.77
CA CYS A 54 2.97 8.29 5.58
C CYS A 54 3.75 9.44 4.91
N GLY A 55 3.50 10.70 5.31
CA GLY A 55 4.17 11.87 4.77
C GLY A 55 3.74 12.30 3.35
N VAL A 56 2.69 11.73 2.76
CA VAL A 56 2.12 12.25 1.49
C VAL A 56 1.82 13.74 1.66
N LYS A 57 2.15 14.53 0.64
CA LYS A 57 1.79 15.95 0.53
C LYS A 57 0.91 16.14 -0.71
N CYS A 58 -0.20 16.86 -0.57
CA CYS A 58 -1.08 17.17 -1.70
C CYS A 58 -1.79 18.51 -1.51
N HIS A 59 -2.40 19.04 -2.57
CA HIS A 59 -3.34 20.15 -2.47
C HIS A 59 -4.67 19.69 -1.85
N GLN A 60 -5.44 20.62 -1.27
CA GLN A 60 -6.80 20.34 -0.80
C GLN A 60 -7.68 19.71 -1.88
N LYS A 61 -7.63 20.24 -3.11
CA LYS A 61 -8.39 19.74 -4.26
C LYS A 61 -7.93 18.36 -4.78
N CYS A 62 -6.71 17.96 -4.42
CA CYS A 62 -6.12 16.69 -4.88
C CYS A 62 -6.29 15.57 -3.85
N LYS A 63 -6.77 15.87 -2.64
CA LYS A 63 -6.85 14.94 -1.51
C LYS A 63 -7.49 13.60 -1.88
N ASP A 64 -8.63 13.64 -2.56
CA ASP A 64 -9.45 12.47 -2.87
C ASP A 64 -8.97 11.72 -4.13
N LEU A 65 -7.99 12.28 -4.84
CA LEU A 65 -7.39 11.68 -6.05
C LEU A 65 -6.12 10.89 -5.72
N VAL A 66 -5.51 11.12 -4.54
CA VAL A 66 -4.27 10.46 -4.13
C VAL A 66 -4.43 8.94 -4.12
N ASN A 67 -3.80 8.28 -5.11
CA ASN A 67 -3.77 6.82 -5.22
C ASN A 67 -2.50 6.25 -4.59
N ALA A 68 -2.39 6.36 -3.27
CA ALA A 68 -1.24 5.90 -2.52
C ALA A 68 -1.66 5.15 -1.26
N ASP A 69 -1.08 3.98 -1.02
CA ASP A 69 -1.32 3.23 0.21
C ASP A 69 -0.63 3.91 1.40
N CYS A 70 -1.41 4.24 2.44
CA CYS A 70 -0.90 4.93 3.61
C CYS A 70 0.04 4.06 4.46
N LEU A 71 -0.29 2.78 4.69
CA LEU A 71 0.47 1.90 5.57
C LEU A 71 1.80 1.50 4.93
N GLN A 72 1.79 1.10 3.65
CA GLN A 72 3.01 0.78 2.91
C GLN A 72 3.98 1.96 2.89
N ARG A 73 3.50 3.16 2.56
CA ARG A 73 4.36 4.36 2.54
C ARG A 73 4.84 4.77 3.93
N ALA A 74 4.06 4.51 4.97
CA ALA A 74 4.49 4.74 6.34
C ALA A 74 5.64 3.79 6.73
N ILE A 75 5.63 2.53 6.30
CA ILE A 75 6.75 1.59 6.47
C ILE A 75 8.00 2.10 5.74
N GLU A 76 7.87 2.45 4.46
CA GLU A 76 8.98 2.95 3.63
C GLU A 76 9.66 4.19 4.24
N LYS A 77 8.86 5.11 4.78
CA LYS A 77 9.35 6.32 5.44
C LYS A 77 10.06 6.03 6.76
N ASN A 78 9.63 5.03 7.51
CA ASN A 78 10.12 4.73 8.86
C ASN A 78 11.19 3.62 8.90
N GLN A 79 11.86 3.32 7.78
CA GLN A 79 12.91 2.28 7.71
C GLN A 79 14.04 2.42 8.77
N LYS A 80 14.21 3.58 9.41
CA LYS A 80 15.16 3.80 10.52
C LYS A 80 14.57 3.65 11.94
N HIS A 81 13.25 3.66 12.08
CA HIS A 81 12.53 3.56 13.36
C HIS A 81 11.79 2.22 13.46
N ASN A 82 12.41 1.26 14.16
CA ASN A 82 11.93 -0.11 14.26
C ASN A 82 10.54 -0.21 14.92
N ASP A 83 10.28 0.51 16.01
CA ASP A 83 9.04 0.35 16.80
C ASP A 83 7.77 0.84 16.08
N LYS A 84 7.88 1.87 15.23
CA LYS A 84 6.74 2.33 14.43
C LYS A 84 6.45 1.37 13.28
N THR A 85 7.51 0.83 12.69
CA THR A 85 7.41 -0.13 11.60
C THR A 85 6.75 -1.42 12.05
N THR A 86 7.10 -1.94 13.23
CA THR A 86 6.47 -3.16 13.80
C THR A 86 4.97 -2.99 14.04
N ASN A 87 4.52 -1.84 14.57
CA ASN A 87 3.10 -1.56 14.78
C ASN A 87 2.31 -1.45 13.46
N ILE A 88 2.92 -0.92 12.40
CA ILE A 88 2.26 -0.85 11.09
C ILE A 88 2.18 -2.26 10.46
N LEU A 89 3.24 -3.06 10.58
CA LEU A 89 3.26 -4.45 10.10
C LEU A 89 2.18 -5.28 10.78
N SER A 90 2.00 -5.18 12.11
CA SER A 90 0.95 -5.89 12.83
C SER A 90 -0.46 -5.46 12.38
N THR A 91 -0.67 -4.18 12.09
CA THR A 91 -1.93 -3.68 11.52
C THR A 91 -2.20 -4.28 10.14
N MET A 92 -1.19 -4.40 9.29
CA MET A 92 -1.32 -5.03 7.98
C MET A 92 -1.60 -6.53 8.07
N GLU A 93 -0.92 -7.24 8.99
CA GLU A 93 -1.21 -8.65 9.27
C GLU A 93 -2.66 -8.86 9.69
N GLU A 94 -3.17 -7.98 10.56
CA GLU A 94 -4.55 -8.02 11.01
C GLU A 94 -5.55 -7.83 9.87
N ILE A 95 -5.33 -6.83 9.00
CA ILE A 95 -6.16 -6.59 7.82
C ILE A 95 -6.22 -7.85 6.94
N MET A 96 -5.08 -8.48 6.68
CA MET A 96 -5.01 -9.70 5.87
C MET A 96 -5.69 -10.89 6.55
N ARG A 97 -5.58 -11.01 7.89
CA ARG A 97 -6.25 -12.04 8.67
C ARG A 97 -7.77 -11.91 8.58
N VAL A 98 -8.30 -10.74 8.92
CA VAL A 98 -9.74 -10.45 8.86
C VAL A 98 -10.27 -10.68 7.45
N ARG A 99 -9.52 -10.31 6.41
CA ARG A 99 -9.92 -10.54 5.02
C ARG A 99 -10.08 -12.01 4.68
N LEU A 100 -9.13 -12.84 5.13
CA LEU A 100 -9.15 -14.27 4.88
C LEU A 100 -10.28 -14.96 5.66
N GLU A 101 -10.62 -14.49 6.86
CA GLU A 101 -11.73 -15.00 7.66
C GLU A 101 -13.10 -14.58 7.10
N THR A 102 -13.26 -13.30 6.75
CA THR A 102 -14.54 -12.74 6.29
C THR A 102 -14.92 -13.13 4.86
N ARG A 103 -13.94 -13.55 4.03
CA ARG A 103 -14.15 -13.83 2.60
C ARG A 103 -13.58 -15.19 2.18
N GLN A 104 -13.63 -16.18 3.06
CA GLN A 104 -13.12 -17.54 2.79
C GLN A 104 -13.62 -18.09 1.45
N ASN A 105 -14.93 -17.94 1.18
CA ASN A 105 -15.58 -18.38 -0.05
C ASN A 105 -14.93 -17.85 -1.34
N LEU A 106 -14.36 -16.65 -1.31
CA LEU A 106 -13.66 -16.07 -2.46
C LEU A 106 -12.32 -16.78 -2.72
N PHE A 107 -11.58 -17.10 -1.66
CA PHE A 107 -10.30 -17.79 -1.76
C PHE A 107 -10.48 -19.26 -2.16
N ASP A 108 -11.52 -19.91 -1.64
CA ASP A 108 -11.90 -21.27 -2.05
C ASP A 108 -12.33 -21.31 -3.52
N PHE A 109 -13.13 -20.33 -3.97
CA PHE A 109 -13.50 -20.24 -5.38
C PHE A 109 -12.26 -20.10 -6.29
N VAL A 110 -11.30 -19.24 -5.91
CA VAL A 110 -10.06 -19.08 -6.68
C VAL A 110 -9.24 -20.39 -6.66
N ARG A 111 -9.17 -21.09 -5.53
CA ARG A 111 -8.54 -22.43 -5.47
C ARG A 111 -9.18 -23.38 -6.48
N ASP A 112 -10.52 -23.46 -6.48
CA ASP A 112 -11.27 -24.42 -7.29
C ASP A 112 -11.15 -24.12 -8.79
N VAL A 113 -11.22 -22.83 -9.18
CA VAL A 113 -11.03 -22.37 -10.58
C VAL A 113 -9.65 -22.77 -11.10
N PHE A 114 -8.61 -22.62 -10.26
CA PHE A 114 -7.24 -22.96 -10.63
C PHE A 114 -6.88 -24.43 -10.34
N LYS A 115 -7.81 -25.23 -9.81
CA LYS A 115 -7.65 -26.65 -9.44
C LYS A 115 -6.43 -26.90 -8.55
N VAL A 116 -6.26 -26.07 -7.52
CA VAL A 116 -5.14 -26.16 -6.57
C VAL A 116 -5.58 -26.94 -5.32
N ASP A 117 -4.70 -27.73 -4.71
CA ASP A 117 -5.01 -28.39 -3.45
C ASP A 117 -4.88 -27.43 -2.25
N GLU A 118 -5.52 -27.79 -1.13
CA GLU A 118 -5.56 -26.95 0.07
C GLU A 118 -4.16 -26.69 0.68
N LYS A 119 -3.27 -27.69 0.64
CA LYS A 119 -1.90 -27.53 1.16
C LYS A 119 -1.13 -26.50 0.34
N THR A 120 -1.18 -26.61 -0.99
CA THR A 120 -0.56 -25.64 -1.90
C THR A 120 -1.16 -24.24 -1.74
N GLN A 121 -2.48 -24.12 -1.54
CA GLN A 121 -3.12 -22.84 -1.24
C GLN A 121 -2.56 -22.23 0.05
N ASN A 122 -2.52 -23.00 1.14
CA ASN A 122 -2.03 -22.52 2.44
C ASN A 122 -0.56 -22.07 2.37
N GLU A 123 0.30 -22.82 1.68
CA GLU A 123 1.69 -22.44 1.44
C GLU A 123 1.79 -21.16 0.59
N THR A 124 0.99 -21.05 -0.47
CA THR A 124 0.97 -19.87 -1.33
C THR A 124 0.48 -18.63 -0.57
N LEU A 125 -0.56 -18.76 0.26
CA LEU A 125 -1.08 -17.68 1.09
C LEU A 125 -0.02 -17.19 2.10
N LYS A 126 0.74 -18.10 2.73
CA LYS A 126 1.86 -17.74 3.61
C LYS A 126 2.93 -16.94 2.87
N GLN A 127 3.34 -17.42 1.70
CA GLN A 127 4.34 -16.71 0.87
C GLN A 127 3.84 -15.33 0.44
N VAL A 128 2.58 -15.23 0.02
CA VAL A 128 1.98 -13.97 -0.44
C VAL A 128 1.86 -12.95 0.70
N ARG A 129 1.42 -13.37 1.89
CA ARG A 129 1.39 -12.50 3.07
C ARG A 129 2.76 -11.91 3.35
N GLN A 130 3.80 -12.75 3.37
CA GLN A 130 5.17 -12.28 3.59
C GLN A 130 5.64 -11.29 2.52
N LEU A 131 5.31 -11.52 1.24
CA LEU A 131 5.64 -10.57 0.17
C LEU A 131 4.96 -9.21 0.34
N ILE A 132 3.74 -9.17 0.86
CA ILE A 132 3.03 -7.92 1.12
C ILE A 132 3.71 -7.16 2.27
N LEU A 133 4.11 -7.86 3.33
CA LEU A 133 4.82 -7.27 4.48
C LEU A 133 6.23 -6.81 4.14
N ASP A 134 6.95 -7.54 3.28
CA ASP A 134 8.28 -7.18 2.78
C ASP A 134 8.24 -5.85 1.97
N GLY A 135 7.08 -5.51 1.40
CA GLY A 135 6.85 -4.25 0.69
C GLY A 135 7.86 -4.02 -0.44
N THR A 136 8.41 -2.81 -0.51
CA THR A 136 9.41 -2.43 -1.52
C THR A 136 10.86 -2.69 -1.10
N SER A 137 11.10 -3.23 0.10
CA SER A 137 12.47 -3.43 0.63
C SER A 137 13.37 -4.32 -0.24
N LYS A 138 12.76 -5.22 -1.04
CA LYS A 138 13.44 -6.16 -1.95
C LYS A 138 13.06 -5.95 -3.42
N TRP A 139 12.41 -4.84 -3.74
CA TRP A 139 11.92 -4.59 -5.10
C TRP A 139 12.87 -3.68 -5.88
N TYR A 140 13.32 -4.14 -7.03
CA TYR A 140 14.00 -3.32 -8.04
C TYR A 140 13.68 -3.86 -9.42
N ALA A 141 13.62 -2.97 -10.42
CA ALA A 141 13.41 -3.35 -11.81
C ALA A 141 14.13 -2.36 -12.72
N LYS A 142 14.78 -2.86 -13.79
CA LYS A 142 15.29 -2.02 -14.87
C LYS A 142 14.19 -1.82 -15.89
N ILE A 143 13.74 -0.57 -16.06
CA ILE A 143 12.67 -0.21 -16.99
C ILE A 143 13.31 0.40 -18.24
N SER A 144 12.96 -0.13 -19.42
CA SER A 144 13.33 0.45 -20.72
C SER A 144 12.08 1.04 -21.36
N ILE A 145 12.02 2.37 -21.47
CA ILE A 145 10.89 3.10 -22.06
C ILE A 145 11.32 3.59 -23.45
N THR A 146 10.60 3.19 -24.49
CA THR A 146 10.80 3.70 -25.84
C THR A 146 9.74 4.76 -26.14
N GLY A 147 10.15 6.02 -26.17
CA GLY A 147 9.31 7.14 -26.61
C GLY A 147 9.28 7.24 -28.14
N LYS A 148 8.21 7.85 -28.67
CA LYS A 148 8.20 8.34 -30.05
C LYS A 148 8.79 9.74 -30.11
#